data_AF-A0A8T5F749-F1
#
_entry.id   AF-A0A8T5F749-F1
#
_cell.length_a   1.000
_cell.length_b   1.000
_cell.length_c   1.000
_cell.angle_alpha   90.00
_cell.angle_beta   90.00
_cell.angle_gamma   90.00
#
_symmetry.space_group_name_H-M   'P 1'
#
loop_
_entity.id
_entity.type
_entity.pdbx_description
1 polymer ?
#
loop_
_entity_poly.entity_id
_entity_poly.type
_entity_poly.pdbx_seq_one_letter_code
_entity_poly.pdbx_strand_id
1 'polypeptide(L)'
;MKSRKPVSFLNNKSRKNSSEILYALAILGNATSTEISEFVVKKRTNSHVISKSNIRKYRGSIKNRFRNRTKSNLGLIDQGFILETGVAEIKNKPPIYALTMKGCFLVLGLELTNKELIQFIRKSSKHYLFFAYLNSMINKISYSFTKTIFITSIRELIGKGLIPLDNDFQLCFSTISDFCGYNFYNLIQNFSKKDFKSIEDAYQISLSDKSDLFQDAVEKYFPNKIEKQNFIDIYQNKEDTKLYLKLQNSIVYAYDESIDV
;
A
#
# COMPACT_ATOMS: atom_id res chain seq x y z
N MET A 1 29.87 -3.84 -2.96
CA MET A 1 28.95 -3.22 -1.97
C MET A 1 28.33 -4.33 -1.13
N LYS A 2 28.50 -4.32 0.19
CA LYS A 2 27.87 -5.32 1.08
C LYS A 2 26.35 -5.15 0.97
N SER A 3 25.63 -6.24 0.70
CA SER A 3 24.16 -6.25 0.70
C SER A 3 23.69 -5.69 2.04
N ARG A 4 22.94 -4.58 2.01
CA ARG A 4 22.23 -4.12 3.20
C ARG A 4 21.29 -5.27 3.56
N LYS A 5 21.51 -5.86 4.75
CA LYS A 5 20.66 -6.93 5.26
C LYS A 5 19.19 -6.47 5.15
N PRO A 6 18.26 -7.36 4.76
CA PRO A 6 16.85 -7.02 4.74
C PRO A 6 16.46 -6.44 6.10
N VAL A 7 15.60 -5.43 6.08
CA VAL A 7 15.14 -4.63 7.23
C VAL A 7 15.09 -5.49 8.49
N SER A 8 15.76 -5.04 9.56
CA SER A 8 15.86 -5.71 10.88
C SER A 8 14.51 -5.98 11.59
N PHE A 9 13.40 -5.63 10.94
CA PHE A 9 12.01 -5.64 11.38
C PHE A 9 11.44 -7.00 11.81
N LEU A 10 12.10 -8.13 11.49
CA LEU A 10 11.46 -9.45 11.44
C LEU A 10 12.14 -10.55 12.29
N ASN A 11 12.92 -10.19 13.32
CA ASN A 11 13.81 -11.15 14.00
C ASN A 11 13.24 -11.87 15.25
N ASN A 12 11.93 -12.00 15.48
CA ASN A 12 11.42 -12.83 16.59
C ASN A 12 9.94 -13.25 16.45
N LYS A 13 9.42 -14.09 17.36
CA LYS A 13 8.00 -14.53 17.49
C LYS A 13 6.96 -13.39 17.38
N SER A 14 7.38 -12.15 17.62
CA SER A 14 6.65 -10.89 17.36
C SER A 14 6.33 -10.62 15.89
N ARG A 15 7.12 -11.19 14.95
CA ARG A 15 6.92 -11.13 13.49
C ARG A 15 5.56 -11.65 13.10
N LYS A 16 5.18 -12.85 13.58
CA LYS A 16 3.95 -13.52 13.17
C LYS A 16 2.72 -12.65 13.44
N ASN A 17 2.57 -12.19 14.68
CA ASN A 17 1.43 -11.34 15.05
C ASN A 17 1.49 -9.99 14.32
N SER A 18 2.68 -9.42 14.11
CA SER A 18 2.82 -8.13 13.41
C SER A 18 2.42 -8.26 11.93
N SER A 19 2.91 -9.31 11.25
CA SER A 19 2.53 -9.64 9.87
C SER A 19 1.04 -9.95 9.76
N GLU A 20 0.44 -10.68 10.70
CA GLU A 20 -0.99 -10.98 10.69
C GLU A 20 -1.86 -9.74 10.93
N ILE A 21 -1.42 -8.79 11.76
CA ILE A 21 -2.10 -7.50 11.93
C ILE A 21 -2.06 -6.71 10.62
N LEU A 22 -0.87 -6.56 10.02
CA LEU A 22 -0.70 -5.84 8.75
C LEU A 22 -1.52 -6.49 7.63
N TYR A 23 -1.50 -7.82 7.57
CA TYR A 23 -2.31 -8.60 6.65
C TYR A 23 -3.81 -8.36 6.87
N ALA A 24 -4.29 -8.42 8.12
CA ALA A 24 -5.69 -8.19 8.42
C ALA A 24 -6.13 -6.79 7.97
N LEU A 25 -5.32 -5.77 8.26
CA LEU A 25 -5.59 -4.40 7.82
C LEU A 25 -5.55 -4.25 6.30
N ALA A 26 -4.68 -4.99 5.60
CA ALA A 26 -4.65 -5.01 4.14
C ALA A 26 -5.99 -5.47 3.54
N ILE A 27 -6.64 -6.44 4.18
CA ILE A 27 -7.89 -7.05 3.68
C ILE A 27 -9.13 -6.27 4.17
N LEU A 28 -9.16 -5.90 5.45
CA LEU A 28 -10.28 -5.20 6.07
C LEU A 28 -10.34 -3.72 5.66
N GLY A 29 -9.17 -3.08 5.49
CA GLY A 29 -9.01 -1.64 5.53
C GLY A 29 -8.90 -1.16 6.98
N ASN A 30 -9.42 0.04 7.25
CA ASN A 30 -9.58 0.56 8.60
C ASN A 30 -10.35 -0.43 9.49
N ALA A 31 -9.77 -0.79 10.64
CA ALA A 31 -10.39 -1.77 11.53
C ALA A 31 -10.02 -1.54 13.00
N THR A 32 -10.91 -1.93 13.89
CA THR A 32 -10.69 -1.96 15.33
C THR A 32 -9.84 -3.17 15.72
N SER A 33 -9.25 -3.13 16.92
CA SER A 33 -8.53 -4.29 17.47
C SER A 33 -9.39 -5.56 17.57
N THR A 34 -10.71 -5.44 17.72
CA THR A 34 -11.63 -6.58 17.79
C THR A 34 -11.76 -7.22 16.41
N GLU A 35 -12.06 -6.44 15.37
CA GLU A 35 -12.21 -6.94 13.99
C GLU A 35 -10.92 -7.58 13.47
N ILE A 36 -9.76 -6.97 13.75
CA ILE A 36 -8.45 -7.56 13.43
C ILE A 36 -8.28 -8.92 14.10
N SER A 37 -8.66 -9.02 15.38
CA SER A 37 -8.52 -10.27 16.14
C SER A 37 -9.42 -11.37 15.60
N GLU A 38 -10.67 -11.02 15.30
CA GLU A 38 -11.65 -11.93 14.71
C GLU A 38 -11.18 -12.46 13.36
N PHE A 39 -10.70 -11.57 12.49
CA PHE A 39 -10.15 -11.96 11.19
C PHE A 39 -8.97 -12.92 11.33
N VAL A 40 -7.98 -12.60 12.17
CA VAL A 40 -6.80 -13.45 12.31
C VAL A 40 -7.13 -14.80 12.93
N VAL A 41 -7.99 -14.82 13.95
CA VAL A 41 -8.41 -16.10 14.56
C VAL A 41 -9.18 -16.94 13.54
N LYS A 42 -10.10 -16.34 12.76
CA LYS A 42 -10.82 -17.03 11.67
C LYS A 42 -9.85 -17.66 10.67
N LYS A 43 -8.84 -16.88 10.25
CA LYS A 43 -7.85 -17.33 9.28
C LYS A 43 -6.94 -18.43 9.83
N ARG A 44 -6.58 -18.39 11.11
CA ARG A 44 -5.74 -19.42 11.76
C ARG A 44 -6.47 -20.74 11.99
N THR A 45 -7.75 -20.70 12.37
CA THR A 45 -8.51 -21.91 12.68
C THR A 45 -9.20 -22.52 11.48
N ASN A 46 -9.26 -21.78 10.35
CA ASN A 46 -10.07 -22.12 9.18
C ASN A 46 -11.55 -22.41 9.55
N SER A 47 -12.01 -21.90 10.70
CA SER A 47 -13.34 -22.16 11.24
C SER A 47 -14.23 -20.93 11.11
N HIS A 48 -15.49 -21.16 10.75
CA HIS A 48 -16.51 -20.11 10.71
C HIS A 48 -17.09 -19.82 12.11
N VAL A 49 -16.97 -20.77 13.04
CA VAL A 49 -17.39 -20.62 14.43
C VAL A 49 -16.16 -20.41 15.29
N ILE A 50 -16.07 -19.23 15.91
CA ILE A 50 -14.91 -18.82 16.72
C ILE A 50 -15.39 -18.52 18.13
N SER A 51 -14.74 -19.10 19.13
CA SER A 51 -15.05 -18.80 20.53
C SER A 51 -14.65 -17.35 20.86
N LYS A 52 -15.55 -16.64 21.55
CA LYS A 52 -15.29 -15.28 22.07
C LYS A 52 -14.05 -15.24 22.99
N SER A 53 -13.75 -16.34 23.67
CA SER A 53 -12.55 -16.48 24.51
C SER A 53 -11.26 -16.46 23.68
N ASN A 54 -11.22 -17.15 22.53
CA ASN A 54 -10.07 -17.14 21.63
C ASN A 54 -9.83 -15.76 21.01
N ILE A 55 -10.91 -15.09 20.58
CA ILE A 55 -10.84 -13.71 20.08
C ILE A 55 -10.28 -12.78 21.16
N ARG A 56 -10.79 -12.87 22.41
CA ARG A 56 -10.35 -12.03 23.53
C ARG A 56 -8.87 -12.26 23.87
N LYS A 57 -8.43 -13.53 23.92
CA LYS A 57 -7.03 -13.90 24.18
C LYS A 57 -6.10 -13.37 23.09
N TYR A 58 -6.49 -13.50 21.82
CA TYR A 58 -5.72 -13.00 20.70
C TYR A 58 -5.68 -11.46 20.67
N ARG A 59 -6.80 -10.80 20.99
CA ARG A 59 -6.89 -9.33 21.10
C ARG A 59 -5.86 -8.76 22.07
N GLY A 60 -5.69 -9.38 23.23
CA GLY A 60 -4.62 -9.00 24.17
C GLY A 60 -3.23 -9.10 23.53
N SER A 61 -2.98 -10.17 22.77
CA SER A 61 -1.70 -10.41 22.11
C SER A 61 -1.39 -9.42 20.98
N ILE A 62 -2.39 -8.95 20.23
CA ILE A 62 -2.20 -7.95 19.17
C ILE A 62 -2.13 -6.52 19.69
N LYS A 63 -2.89 -6.17 20.74
CA LYS A 63 -2.85 -4.82 21.33
C LYS A 63 -1.43 -4.49 21.81
N ASN A 64 -0.77 -5.49 22.35
CA ASN A 64 0.63 -5.49 22.74
C ASN A 64 1.63 -5.26 21.59
N ARG A 65 1.18 -5.22 20.34
CA ARG A 65 2.00 -4.93 19.14
C ARG A 65 1.71 -3.56 18.54
N PHE A 66 0.66 -2.86 18.97
CA PHE A 66 0.35 -1.53 18.44
C PHE A 66 1.33 -0.47 18.94
N ARG A 67 1.46 -0.30 20.26
CA ARG A 67 2.39 0.66 20.89
C ARG A 67 3.41 -0.02 21.81
N ASN A 68 4.57 0.62 21.89
CA ASN A 68 5.87 0.32 22.50
C ASN A 68 6.02 -0.91 23.41
N ARG A 69 7.07 -1.71 23.16
CA ARG A 69 7.60 -2.70 24.11
C ARG A 69 9.14 -2.65 24.12
N THR A 70 9.70 -1.68 24.83
CA THR A 70 11.16 -1.37 24.97
C THR A 70 11.80 -0.73 23.73
N LYS A 71 12.86 0.07 23.93
CA LYS A 71 13.65 0.71 22.85
C LYS A 71 14.12 -0.26 21.77
N SER A 72 14.30 -1.54 22.12
CA SER A 72 14.72 -2.62 21.21
C SER A 72 13.59 -3.34 20.49
N ASN A 73 12.30 -3.05 20.77
CA ASN A 73 11.15 -3.73 20.15
C ASN A 73 9.93 -2.80 20.09
N LEU A 74 10.05 -1.77 19.25
CA LEU A 74 9.02 -0.76 19.00
C LEU A 74 7.71 -1.39 18.47
N GLY A 75 6.57 -0.75 18.77
CA GLY A 75 5.26 -1.15 18.24
C GLY A 75 5.07 -0.77 16.77
N LEU A 76 4.02 -1.29 16.13
CA LEU A 76 3.71 -0.99 14.72
C LEU A 76 3.35 0.48 14.48
N ILE A 77 2.76 1.14 15.47
CA ILE A 77 2.46 2.58 15.43
C ILE A 77 3.76 3.38 15.55
N ASP A 78 4.60 3.05 16.54
CA ASP A 78 5.86 3.77 16.78
C ASP A 78 6.83 3.65 15.60
N GLN A 79 6.74 2.56 14.84
CA GLN A 79 7.54 2.35 13.62
C GLN A 79 6.92 2.98 12.36
N GLY A 80 5.73 3.58 12.47
CA GLY A 80 5.04 4.26 11.39
C GLY A 80 4.42 3.32 10.35
N PHE A 81 4.12 2.06 10.67
CA PHE A 81 3.45 1.12 9.74
C PHE A 81 1.92 1.19 9.85
N ILE A 82 1.41 1.60 11.01
CA ILE A 82 -0.03 1.71 11.28
C ILE A 82 -0.27 3.07 11.92
N LEU A 83 -1.35 3.73 11.54
CA LEU A 83 -1.90 4.90 12.22
C LEU A 83 -3.10 4.50 13.08
N GLU A 84 -3.24 5.14 14.24
CA GLU A 84 -4.38 4.97 15.13
C GLU A 84 -5.22 6.25 15.07
N THR A 85 -6.47 6.09 14.67
CA THR A 85 -7.46 7.17 14.54
C THR A 85 -8.62 6.96 15.51
N GLY A 86 -9.21 8.07 15.93
CA GLY A 86 -10.25 8.09 16.96
C GLY A 86 -9.71 8.31 18.38
N VAL A 87 -10.59 8.74 19.29
CA VAL A 87 -10.24 9.11 20.66
C VAL A 87 -10.32 7.86 21.55
N ALA A 88 -9.18 7.36 22.02
CA ALA A 88 -9.09 6.16 22.87
C ALA A 88 -9.83 6.25 24.21
N GLU A 89 -10.24 7.46 24.62
CA GLU A 89 -10.80 7.77 25.94
C GLU A 89 -12.33 7.68 26.03
N ILE A 90 -13.04 7.53 24.91
CA ILE A 90 -14.52 7.46 24.94
C ILE A 90 -14.97 6.00 25.05
N LYS A 91 -15.59 5.67 26.19
CA LYS A 91 -16.28 4.38 26.41
C LYS A 91 -17.24 4.12 25.23
N ASN A 92 -17.13 2.97 24.59
CA ASN A 92 -17.89 2.54 23.38
C ASN A 92 -17.44 3.10 22.02
N LYS A 93 -16.34 3.87 21.93
CA LYS A 93 -15.70 4.24 20.66
C LYS A 93 -14.26 3.71 20.62
N PRO A 94 -14.05 2.44 20.24
CA PRO A 94 -12.70 1.88 20.20
C PRO A 94 -11.83 2.61 19.15
N PRO A 95 -10.50 2.68 19.36
CA PRO A 95 -9.59 3.17 18.34
C PRO A 95 -9.70 2.35 17.06
N ILE A 96 -9.58 3.05 15.93
CA ILE A 96 -9.51 2.49 14.58
C ILE A 96 -8.04 2.49 14.16
N TYR A 97 -7.59 1.40 13.57
CA TYR A 97 -6.24 1.24 13.07
C TYR A 97 -6.28 1.18 11.55
N ALA A 98 -5.35 1.85 10.88
CA ALA A 98 -5.20 1.83 9.44
C ALA A 98 -3.74 1.68 9.03
N LEU A 99 -3.47 1.10 7.86
CA LEU A 99 -2.12 1.07 7.30
C LEU A 99 -1.69 2.49 6.94
N THR A 100 -0.46 2.85 7.25
CA THR A 100 0.25 4.00 6.66
C THR A 100 0.69 3.65 5.23
N MET A 101 1.13 4.63 4.43
CA MET A 101 1.76 4.37 3.12
C MET A 101 2.94 3.39 3.23
N LYS A 102 3.79 3.58 4.25
CA LYS A 102 4.89 2.67 4.59
C LYS A 102 4.39 1.26 4.95
N GLY A 103 3.30 1.16 5.71
CA GLY A 103 2.61 -0.10 6.01
C GLY A 103 2.09 -0.80 4.77
N CYS A 104 1.52 -0.05 3.83
CA CYS A 104 1.06 -0.58 2.56
C CYS A 104 2.21 -1.14 1.70
N PHE A 105 3.37 -0.48 1.66
CA PHE A 105 4.55 -1.00 0.95
C PHE A 105 5.11 -2.27 1.59
N LEU A 106 5.13 -2.34 2.92
CA LEU A 106 5.48 -3.58 3.61
C LEU A 106 4.51 -4.72 3.25
N VAL A 107 3.21 -4.44 3.15
CA VAL A 107 2.19 -5.40 2.72
C VAL A 107 2.39 -5.87 1.28
N LEU A 108 2.81 -4.98 0.36
CA LEU A 108 3.13 -5.38 -1.02
C LEU A 108 4.24 -6.44 -1.07
N GLY A 109 5.18 -6.42 -0.12
CA GLY A 109 6.22 -7.44 0.06
C GLY A 109 5.74 -8.76 0.67
N LEU A 110 4.47 -8.87 1.08
CA LEU A 110 3.89 -10.11 1.60
C LEU A 110 3.31 -10.99 0.47
N GLU A 111 3.22 -12.29 0.75
CA GLU A 111 2.52 -13.24 -0.10
C GLU A 111 1.00 -13.03 0.03
N LEU A 112 0.43 -12.41 -1.00
CA LEU A 112 -1.00 -12.21 -1.19
C LEU A 112 -1.44 -12.90 -2.48
N THR A 113 -2.57 -13.59 -2.44
CA THR A 113 -3.21 -14.10 -3.66
C THR A 113 -3.65 -12.94 -4.56
N ASN A 114 -3.90 -13.19 -5.85
CA ASN A 114 -4.36 -12.13 -6.76
C ASN A 114 -5.66 -11.46 -6.27
N LYS A 115 -6.61 -12.24 -5.73
CA LYS A 115 -7.87 -11.73 -5.16
C LYS A 115 -7.62 -10.80 -3.97
N GLU A 116 -6.73 -11.20 -3.08
CA GLU A 116 -6.38 -10.43 -1.88
C GLU A 116 -5.59 -9.17 -2.24
N LEU A 117 -4.74 -9.23 -3.25
CA LEU A 117 -3.99 -8.08 -3.75
C LEU A 117 -4.90 -7.04 -4.40
N ILE A 118 -5.87 -7.47 -5.22
CA ILE A 118 -6.92 -6.57 -5.76
C ILE A 118 -7.73 -5.95 -4.62
N GLN A 119 -8.15 -6.75 -3.64
CA GLN A 119 -8.88 -6.25 -2.48
C GLN A 119 -8.07 -5.23 -1.69
N PHE A 120 -6.79 -5.50 -1.45
CA PHE A 120 -5.88 -4.60 -0.74
C PHE A 120 -5.70 -3.28 -1.46
N ILE A 121 -5.48 -3.29 -2.79
CA ILE A 121 -5.34 -2.08 -3.60
C ILE A 121 -6.63 -1.26 -3.53
N ARG A 122 -7.80 -1.89 -3.70
CA ARG A 122 -9.10 -1.22 -3.60
C ARG A 122 -9.40 -0.64 -2.21
N LYS A 123 -8.87 -1.24 -1.14
CA LYS A 123 -9.02 -0.71 0.22
C LYS A 123 -8.09 0.48 0.44
N SER A 124 -6.83 0.35 0.01
CA SER A 124 -5.81 1.39 0.14
C SER A 124 -6.10 2.59 -0.76
N SER A 125 -6.78 2.39 -1.89
CA SER A 125 -7.17 3.46 -2.81
C SER A 125 -8.14 4.48 -2.23
N LYS A 126 -8.77 4.18 -1.08
CA LYS A 126 -9.63 5.12 -0.36
C LYS A 126 -8.83 6.09 0.52
N HIS A 127 -7.52 5.88 0.64
CA HIS A 127 -6.68 6.56 1.62
C HIS A 127 -5.39 7.12 1.02
N TYR A 128 -4.95 6.61 -0.13
CA TYR A 128 -3.67 7.00 -0.74
C TYR A 128 -3.81 7.20 -2.25
N LEU A 129 -3.29 8.31 -2.76
CA LEU A 129 -3.27 8.69 -4.18
C LEU A 129 -2.54 7.65 -5.03
N PHE A 130 -1.38 7.18 -4.59
CA PHE A 130 -0.66 6.12 -5.31
C PHE A 130 -1.54 4.87 -5.50
N PHE A 131 -2.24 4.43 -4.45
CA PHE A 131 -3.13 3.27 -4.55
C PHE A 131 -4.42 3.58 -5.32
N ALA A 132 -4.90 4.83 -5.29
CA ALA A 132 -6.02 5.26 -6.12
C ALA A 132 -5.69 5.22 -7.62
N TYR A 133 -4.49 5.66 -7.97
CA TYR A 133 -3.94 5.53 -9.31
C TYR A 133 -3.83 4.07 -9.75
N LEU A 134 -3.25 3.19 -8.92
CA LEU A 134 -3.19 1.75 -9.22
C LEU A 134 -4.60 1.14 -9.39
N ASN A 135 -5.55 1.50 -8.54
CA ASN A 135 -6.92 1.01 -8.65
C ASN A 135 -7.61 1.51 -9.94
N SER A 136 -7.33 2.74 -10.36
CA SER A 136 -7.78 3.25 -11.66
C SER A 136 -7.20 2.45 -12.82
N MET A 137 -5.90 2.13 -12.79
CA MET A 137 -5.26 1.29 -13.80
C MET A 137 -5.88 -0.12 -13.87
N ILE A 138 -6.17 -0.74 -12.71
CA ILE A 138 -6.84 -2.04 -12.66
C ILE A 138 -8.21 -2.00 -13.32
N ASN A 139 -9.01 -0.96 -13.01
CA ASN A 139 -10.39 -0.87 -13.46
C ASN A 139 -10.53 -0.44 -14.93
N LYS A 140 -9.62 0.40 -15.42
CA LYS A 140 -9.68 0.91 -16.81
C LYS A 140 -8.93 0.03 -17.81
N ILE A 141 -7.88 -0.66 -17.36
CA ILE A 141 -7.00 -1.44 -18.24
C ILE A 141 -7.11 -2.92 -17.87
N SER A 142 -6.33 -3.36 -16.88
CA SER A 142 -6.44 -4.70 -16.30
C SER A 142 -5.58 -4.85 -15.04
N TYR A 143 -5.94 -5.82 -14.22
CA TYR A 143 -5.10 -6.25 -13.11
C TYR A 143 -3.75 -6.82 -13.58
N SER A 144 -3.73 -7.61 -14.65
CA SER A 144 -2.49 -8.23 -15.17
C SER A 144 -1.47 -7.16 -15.56
N PHE A 145 -1.90 -6.18 -16.33
CA PHE A 145 -1.07 -5.03 -16.73
C PHE A 145 -0.54 -4.28 -15.50
N THR A 146 -1.44 -3.88 -14.59
CA THR A 146 -1.06 -3.12 -13.38
C THR A 146 -0.08 -3.90 -12.51
N LYS A 147 -0.29 -5.23 -12.40
CA LYS A 147 0.59 -6.10 -11.63
C LYS A 147 1.99 -6.14 -12.23
N THR A 148 2.11 -6.33 -13.55
CA THR A 148 3.39 -6.39 -14.25
C THR A 148 4.17 -5.10 -14.09
N ILE A 149 3.54 -3.95 -14.35
CA ILE A 149 4.25 -2.66 -14.38
C ILE A 149 4.57 -2.12 -13.00
N PHE A 150 3.65 -2.23 -12.04
CA PHE A 150 3.79 -1.55 -10.75
C PHE A 150 4.07 -2.52 -9.60
N ILE A 151 3.25 -3.55 -9.45
CA ILE A 151 3.29 -4.40 -8.26
C ILE A 151 4.55 -5.29 -8.26
N THR A 152 4.84 -5.94 -9.38
CA THR A 152 6.05 -6.78 -9.53
C THR A 152 7.30 -5.94 -9.38
N SER A 153 7.35 -4.77 -10.02
CA SER A 153 8.43 -3.78 -9.90
C SER A 153 8.71 -3.43 -8.43
N ILE A 154 7.69 -3.06 -7.66
CA ILE A 154 7.85 -2.72 -6.24
C ILE A 154 8.29 -3.93 -5.41
N ARG A 155 7.71 -5.12 -5.67
CA ARG A 155 8.11 -6.35 -4.98
C ARG A 155 9.58 -6.71 -5.21
N GLU A 156 10.07 -6.54 -6.43
CA GLU A 156 11.48 -6.74 -6.74
C GLU A 156 12.38 -5.75 -6.00
N LEU A 157 12.01 -4.47 -5.99
CA LEU A 157 12.76 -3.44 -5.27
C LEU A 157 12.79 -3.71 -3.76
N ILE A 158 11.68 -4.17 -3.17
CA ILE A 158 11.63 -4.62 -1.77
C ILE A 158 12.56 -5.83 -1.56
N GLY A 159 12.49 -6.84 -2.43
CA GLY A 159 13.32 -8.05 -2.36
C GLY A 159 14.82 -7.75 -2.47
N LYS A 160 15.19 -6.74 -3.26
CA LYS A 160 16.56 -6.23 -3.41
C LYS A 160 17.00 -5.30 -2.25
N GLY A 161 16.09 -4.96 -1.32
CA GLY A 161 16.36 -4.04 -0.22
C GLY A 161 16.55 -2.58 -0.65
N LEU A 162 16.04 -2.21 -1.83
CA LEU A 162 16.14 -0.86 -2.40
C LEU A 162 15.02 0.09 -1.96
N ILE A 163 13.98 -0.47 -1.31
CA ILE A 163 12.94 0.29 -0.62
C ILE A 163 13.19 0.12 0.87
N PRO A 164 13.91 1.06 1.52
CA PRO A 164 14.12 0.99 2.96
C PRO A 164 12.78 1.24 3.65
N LEU A 165 12.27 0.27 4.39
CA LEU A 165 11.03 0.40 5.17
C LEU A 165 11.34 0.97 6.57
N ASP A 166 12.14 2.02 6.62
CA ASP A 166 12.54 2.75 7.82
C ASP A 166 12.18 4.24 7.69
N ASN A 167 12.94 5.16 8.27
CA ASN A 167 12.69 6.59 8.21
C ASN A 167 13.05 7.19 6.84
N ASP A 168 13.88 6.50 6.05
CA ASP A 168 14.34 6.94 4.73
C ASP A 168 13.44 6.44 3.60
N PHE A 169 12.26 5.89 3.91
CA PHE A 169 11.29 5.35 2.95
C PHE A 169 11.00 6.33 1.79
N GLN A 170 10.94 7.61 2.10
CA GLN A 170 10.89 8.74 1.19
C GLN A 170 11.87 8.71 0.00
N LEU A 171 13.11 8.29 0.27
CA LEU A 171 14.23 8.45 -0.65
C LEU A 171 14.13 7.49 -1.83
N CYS A 172 13.37 6.41 -1.72
CA CYS A 172 13.23 5.42 -2.79
C CYS A 172 12.14 5.76 -3.82
N PHE A 173 11.42 6.88 -3.69
CA PHE A 173 10.32 7.20 -4.62
C PHE A 173 10.78 7.39 -6.06
N SER A 174 11.95 8.02 -6.27
CA SER A 174 12.58 8.08 -7.59
C SER A 174 12.91 6.68 -8.10
N THR A 175 13.55 5.85 -7.27
CA THR A 175 13.86 4.47 -7.65
C THR A 175 12.60 3.67 -8.02
N ILE A 176 11.50 3.85 -7.31
CA ILE A 176 10.22 3.22 -7.63
C ILE A 176 9.69 3.72 -8.97
N SER A 177 9.60 5.05 -9.17
CA SER A 177 9.06 5.61 -10.40
C SER A 177 9.89 5.21 -11.61
N ASP A 178 11.20 5.30 -11.52
CA ASP A 178 12.12 5.04 -12.63
C ASP A 178 12.08 3.56 -13.01
N PHE A 179 12.01 2.66 -12.02
CA PHE A 179 11.92 1.22 -12.29
C PHE A 179 10.56 0.82 -12.88
N CYS A 180 9.46 1.45 -12.45
CA CYS A 180 8.15 1.24 -13.08
C CYS A 180 8.12 1.76 -14.52
N GLY A 181 8.69 2.95 -14.77
CA GLY A 181 8.79 3.53 -16.12
C GLY A 181 9.65 2.70 -17.05
N TYR A 182 10.81 2.23 -16.58
CA TYR A 182 11.66 1.31 -17.34
C TYR A 182 10.92 0.01 -17.72
N ASN A 183 10.18 -0.58 -16.77
CA ASN A 183 9.39 -1.79 -17.06
C ASN A 183 8.23 -1.50 -18.02
N PHE A 184 7.66 -0.29 -18.00
CA PHE A 184 6.68 0.15 -18.98
C PHE A 184 7.29 0.37 -20.36
N TYR A 185 8.43 1.06 -20.47
CA TYR A 185 9.18 1.21 -21.72
C TYR A 185 9.49 -0.14 -22.35
N ASN A 186 10.05 -1.07 -21.56
CA ASN A 186 10.34 -2.43 -22.02
C ASN A 186 9.08 -3.18 -22.47
N LEU A 187 7.94 -2.94 -21.81
CA LEU A 187 6.66 -3.50 -22.25
C LEU A 187 6.34 -3.00 -23.66
N ILE A 188 6.44 -1.70 -23.93
CA ILE A 188 6.15 -1.10 -25.23
C ILE A 188 7.05 -1.68 -26.32
N GLN A 189 8.37 -1.73 -26.08
CA GLN A 189 9.35 -2.23 -27.04
C GLN A 189 9.14 -3.70 -27.41
N ASN A 190 8.61 -4.51 -26.49
CA ASN A 190 8.40 -5.94 -26.71
C ASN A 190 6.96 -6.30 -27.14
N PHE A 191 6.06 -5.32 -27.29
CA PHE A 191 4.65 -5.57 -27.57
C PHE A 191 4.33 -5.62 -29.08
N SER A 192 3.44 -6.54 -29.45
CA SER A 192 2.87 -6.57 -30.80
C SER A 192 1.78 -5.50 -30.96
N LYS A 193 1.62 -4.94 -32.18
CA LYS A 193 0.66 -3.86 -32.49
C LYS A 193 -0.81 -4.13 -32.08
N LYS A 194 -1.23 -5.38 -31.80
CA LYS A 194 -2.61 -5.73 -31.45
C LYS A 194 -3.03 -5.43 -30.00
N ASP A 195 -2.08 -5.21 -29.09
CA ASP A 195 -2.36 -4.96 -27.66
C ASP A 195 -2.04 -3.51 -27.21
N PHE A 196 -1.81 -2.61 -28.17
CA PHE A 196 -1.36 -1.22 -27.95
C PHE A 196 -2.35 -0.37 -27.13
N LYS A 197 -3.65 -0.72 -27.15
CA LYS A 197 -4.69 0.00 -26.43
C LYS A 197 -4.41 0.10 -24.91
N SER A 198 -3.89 -0.96 -24.28
CA SER A 198 -3.60 -0.92 -22.85
C SER A 198 -2.45 0.07 -22.52
N ILE A 199 -1.50 0.20 -23.45
CA ILE A 199 -0.38 1.14 -23.33
C ILE A 199 -0.89 2.57 -23.51
N GLU A 200 -1.69 2.83 -24.55
CA GLU A 200 -2.31 4.13 -24.78
C GLU A 200 -3.21 4.54 -23.63
N ASP A 201 -4.07 3.65 -23.13
CA ASP A 201 -4.95 3.93 -21.99
C ASP A 201 -4.12 4.28 -20.74
N ALA A 202 -2.99 3.58 -20.49
CA ALA A 202 -2.09 3.91 -19.38
C ALA A 202 -1.45 5.30 -19.55
N TYR A 203 -0.99 5.61 -20.76
CA TYR A 203 -0.44 6.92 -21.10
C TYR A 203 -1.48 8.03 -20.91
N GLN A 204 -2.70 7.86 -21.43
CA GLN A 204 -3.78 8.84 -21.32
C GLN A 204 -4.21 9.05 -19.86
N ILE A 205 -4.29 7.99 -19.06
CA ILE A 205 -4.55 8.11 -17.62
C ILE A 205 -3.45 8.96 -16.96
N SER A 206 -2.19 8.76 -17.33
CA SER A 206 -1.03 9.50 -16.78
C SER A 206 -0.96 10.95 -17.26
N LEU A 207 -1.35 11.23 -18.50
CA LEU A 207 -1.43 12.58 -19.07
C LEU A 207 -2.58 13.41 -18.49
N SER A 208 -3.75 12.79 -18.28
CA SER A 208 -4.96 13.46 -17.81
C SER A 208 -4.84 14.11 -16.43
N ASP A 209 -3.70 13.90 -15.76
CA ASP A 209 -3.38 14.33 -14.40
C ASP A 209 -2.20 15.32 -14.33
N LYS A 210 -1.75 15.87 -15.47
CA LYS A 210 -0.66 16.84 -15.56
C LYS A 210 -0.97 18.23 -14.97
N SER A 211 -2.09 18.43 -14.27
CA SER A 211 -2.16 19.64 -13.46
C SER A 211 -1.25 19.43 -12.25
N ASP A 212 -0.22 20.27 -12.11
CA ASP A 212 0.69 20.29 -10.94
C ASP A 212 -0.05 20.56 -9.61
N LEU A 213 -1.37 20.69 -9.66
CA LEU A 213 -2.25 20.98 -8.54
C LEU A 213 -2.70 19.66 -7.91
N PHE A 214 -2.05 19.32 -6.79
CA PHE A 214 -2.45 18.27 -5.84
C PHE A 214 -3.98 18.17 -5.63
N GLN A 215 -4.67 19.31 -5.65
CA GLN A 215 -6.10 19.40 -5.44
C GLN A 215 -6.93 18.70 -6.52
N ASP A 216 -6.49 18.72 -7.77
CA ASP A 216 -7.19 18.10 -8.90
C ASP A 216 -7.09 16.57 -8.83
N ALA A 217 -5.90 16.06 -8.47
CA ALA A 217 -5.70 14.63 -8.23
C ALA A 217 -6.57 14.13 -7.07
N VAL A 218 -6.68 14.92 -6.00
CA VAL A 218 -7.56 14.61 -4.85
C VAL A 218 -9.02 14.62 -5.27
N GLU A 219 -9.46 15.60 -6.05
CA GLU A 219 -10.84 15.70 -6.54
C GLU A 219 -11.23 14.56 -7.47
N LYS A 220 -10.29 14.16 -8.35
CA LYS A 220 -10.48 13.02 -9.26
C LYS A 220 -10.66 11.71 -8.52
N TYR A 221 -9.81 11.42 -7.54
CA TYR A 221 -9.79 10.12 -6.87
C TYR A 221 -10.66 10.02 -5.63
N PHE A 222 -10.96 11.16 -5.00
CA PHE A 222 -11.82 11.25 -3.82
C PHE A 222 -12.99 12.22 -4.08
N PRO A 223 -13.87 11.93 -5.06
CA PRO A 223 -14.98 12.82 -5.39
C PRO A 223 -16.03 12.92 -4.27
N ASN A 224 -16.08 11.91 -3.38
CA ASN A 224 -16.96 11.94 -2.22
C ASN A 224 -16.41 12.88 -1.15
N LYS A 225 -17.23 13.85 -0.70
CA LYS A 225 -16.85 14.86 0.30
C LYS A 225 -16.27 14.27 1.60
N ILE A 226 -16.82 13.15 2.09
CA ILE A 226 -16.35 12.51 3.33
C ILE A 226 -15.01 11.80 3.09
N GLU A 227 -14.85 11.10 1.97
CA GLU A 227 -13.57 10.45 1.63
C GLU A 227 -12.48 11.50 1.38
N LYS A 228 -12.80 12.60 0.70
CA LYS A 228 -11.90 13.76 0.51
C LYS A 228 -11.46 14.36 1.85
N GLN A 229 -12.42 14.63 2.74
CA GLN A 229 -12.11 15.20 4.05
C GLN A 229 -11.25 14.25 4.89
N ASN A 230 -11.59 12.95 4.92
CA ASN A 230 -10.78 11.96 5.60
C ASN A 230 -9.37 11.88 5.01
N PHE A 231 -9.24 11.93 3.69
CA PHE A 231 -7.93 11.97 3.04
C PHE A 231 -7.14 13.19 3.54
N ILE A 232 -7.70 14.39 3.47
CA ILE A 232 -7.04 15.64 3.88
C ILE A 232 -6.65 15.61 5.37
N ASP A 233 -7.57 15.24 6.26
CA ASP A 233 -7.37 15.39 7.70
C ASP A 233 -6.55 14.28 8.34
N ILE A 234 -6.60 13.06 7.79
CA ILE A 234 -6.08 11.85 8.43
C ILE A 234 -4.94 11.24 7.64
N TYR A 235 -5.08 11.16 6.31
CA TYR A 235 -4.18 10.37 5.47
C TYR A 235 -3.22 11.22 4.64
N GLN A 236 -3.46 12.52 4.53
CA GLN A 236 -2.72 13.39 3.64
C GLN A 236 -1.26 13.32 4.01
N ASN A 237 -0.52 12.75 3.09
CA ASN A 237 0.90 12.63 3.20
C ASN A 237 1.50 13.31 1.97
N LYS A 238 2.23 14.43 2.17
CA LYS A 238 2.92 15.15 1.08
C LYS A 238 3.80 14.21 0.25
N GLU A 239 4.24 13.14 0.88
CA GLU A 239 5.03 12.06 0.31
C GLU A 239 4.26 11.21 -0.71
N ASP A 240 2.98 10.91 -0.44
CA ASP A 240 2.12 10.11 -1.33
C ASP A 240 1.89 10.84 -2.66
N THR A 241 1.66 12.16 -2.62
CA THR A 241 1.59 13.02 -3.81
C THR A 241 2.87 12.98 -4.61
N LYS A 242 4.03 13.07 -3.95
CA LYS A 242 5.34 13.06 -4.62
C LYS A 242 5.57 11.75 -5.37
N LEU A 243 5.24 10.61 -4.77
CA LEU A 243 5.37 9.32 -5.43
C LEU A 243 4.40 9.20 -6.61
N TYR A 244 3.14 9.58 -6.41
CA TYR A 244 2.11 9.58 -7.45
C TYR A 244 2.54 10.39 -8.69
N LEU A 245 2.93 11.65 -8.52
CA LEU A 245 3.36 12.51 -9.64
C LEU A 245 4.60 11.97 -10.36
N LYS A 246 5.60 11.50 -9.59
CA LYS A 246 6.81 10.88 -10.18
C LYS A 246 6.46 9.67 -11.03
N LEU A 247 5.53 8.85 -10.56
CA LEU A 247 5.11 7.65 -11.27
C LEU A 247 4.43 8.00 -12.60
N GLN A 248 3.55 8.99 -12.60
CA GLN A 248 2.88 9.44 -13.83
C GLN A 248 3.87 10.01 -14.84
N ASN A 249 4.76 10.89 -14.39
CA ASN A 249 5.80 11.46 -15.25
C ASN A 249 6.70 10.37 -15.83
N SER A 250 7.02 9.34 -15.06
CA SER A 250 7.83 8.21 -15.53
C SER A 250 7.11 7.38 -16.60
N ILE A 251 5.79 7.16 -16.47
CA ILE A 251 4.99 6.47 -17.50
C ILE A 251 4.87 7.32 -18.77
N VAL A 252 4.63 8.63 -18.64
CA VAL A 252 4.57 9.56 -19.78
C VAL A 252 5.89 9.59 -20.52
N TYR A 253 6.99 9.80 -19.80
CA TYR A 253 8.33 9.84 -20.37
C TYR A 253 8.68 8.53 -21.10
N ALA A 254 8.41 7.38 -20.47
CA ALA A 254 8.65 6.07 -21.07
C ALA A 254 7.82 5.85 -22.36
N TYR A 255 6.60 6.37 -22.43
CA TYR A 255 5.79 6.32 -23.65
C TYR A 255 6.36 7.22 -24.75
N ASP A 256 6.61 8.49 -24.42
CA ASP A 256 7.12 9.48 -25.38
C ASP A 256 8.47 9.00 -25.97
N GLU A 257 9.41 8.57 -25.12
CA GLU A 257 10.71 8.02 -25.53
C GLU A 257 10.59 6.75 -26.40
N SER A 258 9.52 5.97 -26.23
CA SER A 258 9.33 4.73 -26.99
C SER A 258 8.80 4.93 -28.41
N ILE A 259 8.20 6.08 -28.70
CA ILE A 259 7.57 6.39 -30.01
C ILE A 259 8.49 7.27 -30.88
N ASP A 260 9.41 8.00 -30.25
CA ASP A 260 10.44 8.77 -30.95
C ASP A 260 11.57 7.90 -31.55
N VAL A 261 11.52 6.57 -31.36
CA VAL A 261 12.47 5.55 -31.88
C VAL A 261 11.82 4.74 -33.00
#